data_AF-R5NID4-F1
#
_entry.id   AF-R5NID4-F1
#
_cell.length_a   1.000
_cell.length_b   1.000
_cell.length_c   1.000
_cell.angle_alpha   90.00
_cell.angle_beta   90.00
_cell.angle_gamma   90.00
#
_symmetry.space_group_name_H-M   'P 1'
#
loop_
_entity.id
_entity.type
_entity.pdbx_description
1 polymer ?
#
loop_
_entity_poly.entity_id
_entity_poly.type
_entity_poly.pdbx_seq_one_letter_code
_entity_poly.pdbx_strand_id
1 'polypeptide(L)'
;MLGTDGRLYDSDFDFDGDGKLNIYEYSIMDDVVFGHHDETETSDEDELEDDLSLAGLDTIELECMDEDERREALENAGLDPDDYDFD
;
A
#
# COMPACT_ATOMS: atom_id res chain seq x y z
N MET A 1 18.15 15.19 7.25
CA MET A 1 19.24 15.44 6.28
C MET A 1 18.69 15.35 4.86
N LEU A 2 19.19 16.15 3.89
CA LEU A 2 18.75 16.05 2.50
C LEU A 2 19.58 14.97 1.80
N GLY A 3 18.93 13.89 1.37
CA GLY A 3 19.53 12.84 0.57
C GLY A 3 20.13 13.36 -0.72
N THR A 4 21.12 12.66 -1.26
CA THR A 4 21.77 13.00 -2.54
C THR A 4 20.83 12.94 -3.74
N ASP A 5 19.69 12.27 -3.58
CA ASP A 5 18.56 12.18 -4.50
C ASP A 5 17.51 13.28 -4.31
N GLY A 6 17.73 14.20 -3.37
CA GLY A 6 16.83 15.32 -3.07
C GLY A 6 15.65 14.97 -2.16
N ARG A 7 15.62 13.76 -1.60
CA ARG A 7 14.61 13.35 -0.61
C ARG A 7 15.01 13.81 0.80
N LEU A 8 14.02 14.10 1.65
CA LEU A 8 14.27 14.42 3.06
C LEU A 8 14.36 13.13 3.85
N TYR A 9 15.53 12.83 4.39
CA TYR A 9 15.77 11.67 5.24
C TYR A 9 15.87 12.12 6.69
N ASP A 10 15.22 11.41 7.60
CA ASP A 10 15.39 11.70 9.03
C ASP A 10 16.80 11.30 9.48
N SER A 11 17.39 12.09 10.38
CA SER A 11 18.74 11.82 10.90
C SER A 11 18.79 10.55 11.75
N ASP A 12 17.64 10.07 12.21
CA ASP A 12 17.53 8.90 13.07
C ASP A 12 17.84 7.57 12.35
N PHE A 13 17.84 7.57 11.01
CA PHE A 13 18.17 6.39 10.18
C PHE A 13 19.64 6.32 9.74
N ASP A 14 20.43 7.36 10.01
CA ASP A 14 21.87 7.40 9.74
C ASP A 14 22.61 6.87 10.98
N PHE A 15 22.83 5.55 11.04
CA PHE A 15 23.38 4.90 12.24
C PHE A 15 24.89 5.10 12.37
N ASP A 16 25.60 5.31 11.27
CA ASP A 16 27.04 5.54 11.26
C ASP A 16 27.43 7.02 11.25
N GLY A 17 26.48 7.92 11.01
CA GLY A 17 26.64 9.37 11.06
C GLY A 17 27.39 9.95 9.87
N ASP A 18 27.44 9.23 8.74
CA ASP A 18 28.15 9.68 7.53
C ASP A 18 27.34 10.67 6.67
N GLY A 19 26.08 10.90 7.05
CA GLY A 19 25.14 11.80 6.40
C GLY A 19 24.49 11.21 5.14
N LYS A 20 24.64 9.91 4.91
CA LYS A 20 24.03 9.14 3.83
C LYS A 20 23.40 7.89 4.43
N LEU A 21 22.46 7.32 3.69
CA LEU A 21 21.93 6.01 4.03
C LEU A 21 22.67 4.98 3.17
N ASN A 22 23.21 3.95 3.80
CA ASN A 22 23.66 2.76 3.09
C ASN A 22 22.47 1.87 2.72
N ILE A 23 22.71 0.78 1.97
CA ILE A 23 21.63 -0.12 1.50
C ILE A 23 20.78 -0.64 2.66
N TYR A 24 21.40 -0.97 3.79
CA TYR A 24 20.69 -1.49 4.95
C TYR A 24 19.85 -0.40 5.63
N GLU A 25 20.42 0.78 5.84
CA GLU A 25 19.70 1.95 6.39
C GLU A 25 18.53 2.38 5.51
N TYR A 26 18.73 2.32 4.19
CA TYR A 26 17.66 2.51 3.20
C TYR A 26 16.55 1.48 3.37
N SER A 27 16.89 0.19 3.51
CA SER A 27 15.87 -0.85 3.71
C SER A 27 15.08 -0.65 4.99
N ILE A 28 15.71 -0.24 6.10
CA ILE A 28 15.00 0.03 7.35
C ILE A 28 14.12 1.27 7.23
N MET A 29 14.61 2.33 6.60
CA MET A 29 13.78 3.52 6.35
C MET A 29 12.60 3.19 5.43
N ASP A 30 12.81 2.42 4.38
CA ASP A 30 11.76 2.03 3.44
C ASP A 30 10.65 1.26 4.17
N ASP A 31 11.02 0.32 5.04
CA ASP A 31 10.10 -0.46 5.87
C ASP A 31 9.38 0.40 6.95
N VAL A 32 10.04 1.44 7.48
CA VAL A 32 9.40 2.33 8.47
C VAL A 32 8.52 3.40 7.81
N VAL A 33 8.92 3.92 6.63
CA VAL A 33 8.21 5.00 5.92
C VAL A 33 7.09 4.45 5.03
N PHE A 34 7.33 3.32 4.37
CA PHE A 34 6.40 2.69 3.43
C PHE A 34 5.89 1.32 3.91
N GLY A 35 6.58 0.65 4.84
CA GLY A 35 6.12 -0.61 5.43
C GLY A 35 5.20 -0.47 6.64
N HIS A 36 4.92 0.76 7.11
CA HIS A 36 3.83 1.06 8.06
C HIS A 36 2.67 1.79 7.36
N HIS A 37 2.20 1.27 6.23
CA HIS A 37 0.86 1.67 5.76
C HIS A 37 -0.25 0.94 6.53
N ASP A 38 0.05 -0.20 7.15
CA ASP A 38 -0.91 -0.98 7.95
C ASP A 38 -1.12 -0.51 9.41
N GLU A 39 -0.76 0.73 9.78
CA GLU A 39 -1.03 1.24 11.14
C GLU A 39 -1.85 2.53 11.15
N THR A 40 -2.62 2.78 10.10
CA THR A 40 -3.82 3.59 10.25
C THR A 40 -4.96 2.64 10.57
N GLU A 41 -5.43 2.66 11.82
CA GLU A 41 -6.74 2.11 12.21
C GLU A 41 -7.83 2.83 11.40
N THR A 42 -7.98 2.42 10.15
CA THR A 42 -9.03 2.83 9.25
C THR A 42 -9.98 1.64 9.17
N SER A 43 -11.26 1.95 9.01
CA SER A 43 -12.33 0.95 9.10
C SER A 43 -12.05 -0.20 8.12
N ASP A 44 -12.59 -1.41 8.35
CA ASP A 44 -12.39 -2.58 7.46
C ASP A 44 -12.60 -2.26 5.95
N GLU A 45 -13.32 -1.19 5.61
CA GLU A 45 -13.50 -0.64 4.25
C GLU A 45 -12.19 -0.20 3.57
N ASP A 46 -11.23 0.38 4.30
CA ASP A 46 -9.98 0.88 3.74
C ASP A 46 -8.96 -0.28 3.49
N GLU A 47 -8.99 -1.34 4.31
CA GLU A 47 -8.22 -2.58 4.04
C GLU A 47 -8.70 -3.25 2.74
N LEU A 48 -10.01 -3.25 2.50
CA LEU A 48 -10.61 -3.81 1.29
C LEU A 48 -10.24 -3.02 0.02
N GLU A 49 -10.10 -1.69 0.11
CA GLU A 49 -9.61 -0.85 -1.00
C GLU A 49 -8.12 -1.11 -1.29
N ASP A 50 -7.31 -1.33 -0.25
CA ASP A 50 -5.91 -1.69 -0.40
C ASP A 50 -5.74 -3.06 -1.07
N ASP A 51 -6.53 -4.08 -0.68
CA ASP A 51 -6.49 -5.40 -1.31
C ASP A 51 -6.90 -5.36 -2.79
N LEU A 52 -7.89 -4.54 -3.15
CA LEU A 52 -8.26 -4.26 -4.54
C LEU A 52 -7.09 -3.64 -5.30
N SER A 53 -6.45 -2.64 -4.72
CA SER A 53 -5.29 -1.98 -5.33
C SER A 53 -4.11 -2.95 -5.51
N LEU A 54 -3.89 -3.85 -4.55
CA LEU A 54 -2.87 -4.90 -4.58
C LEU A 54 -3.16 -5.93 -5.67
N ALA A 55 -4.44 -6.27 -5.86
CA ALA A 55 -4.92 -7.11 -6.95
C ALA A 55 -4.88 -6.41 -8.33
N GLY A 56 -4.67 -5.09 -8.35
CA GLY A 56 -4.72 -4.27 -9.55
C GLY A 56 -6.14 -4.03 -10.07
N LEU A 57 -7.13 -4.13 -9.19
CA LEU A 57 -8.53 -3.84 -9.46
C LEU A 57 -8.87 -2.43 -8.95
N ASP A 58 -9.63 -1.67 -9.74
CA ASP A 58 -10.10 -0.33 -9.39
C ASP A 58 -11.58 -0.41 -8.99
N THR A 59 -11.96 0.21 -7.87
CA THR A 59 -13.34 0.23 -7.37
C THR A 59 -14.31 0.83 -8.40
N ILE A 60 -13.91 1.88 -9.12
CA ILE A 60 -14.73 2.53 -10.15
C ILE A 60 -14.95 1.58 -11.32
N GLU A 61 -13.94 0.77 -11.67
CA GLU A 61 -14.06 -0.23 -12.73
C GLU A 61 -15.03 -1.35 -12.32
N LEU A 62 -14.92 -1.84 -11.09
CA LEU A 62 -15.82 -2.86 -10.54
C LEU A 62 -17.27 -2.38 -10.39
N GLU A 63 -17.50 -1.11 -10.03
CA GLU A 63 -18.83 -0.48 -10.01
C GLU A 63 -19.42 -0.32 -11.41
N CYS A 64 -18.58 -0.20 -12.45
CA CYS A 64 -19.02 -0.10 -13.84
C CYS A 64 -19.31 -1.46 -14.50
N MET A 65 -18.88 -2.56 -13.88
CA MET A 65 -19.08 -3.93 -14.35
C MET A 65 -20.43 -4.50 -13.91
N ASP A 66 -20.94 -5.49 -14.64
CA ASP A 66 -22.10 -6.27 -14.20
C ASP A 66 -21.73 -7.15 -12.99
N GLU A 67 -22.70 -7.47 -12.12
CA GLU A 67 -22.47 -8.23 -10.88
C GLU A 67 -21.74 -9.57 -11.09
N ASP A 68 -22.07 -10.29 -12.17
CA ASP A 68 -21.40 -11.55 -12.51
C ASP A 68 -19.93 -11.34 -12.95
N GLU A 69 -19.64 -10.25 -13.65
CA GLU A 69 -18.28 -9.91 -14.13
C GLU A 69 -17.41 -9.39 -12.98
N ARG A 70 -17.98 -8.54 -12.12
CA ARG A 70 -17.36 -8.06 -10.88
C ARG A 70 -16.96 -9.21 -9.97
N ARG A 71 -17.86 -10.17 -9.78
CA ARG A 71 -17.64 -11.37 -8.97
C ARG A 71 -16.52 -12.24 -9.55
N GLU A 72 -16.49 -12.42 -10.87
CA GLU A 72 -15.39 -13.13 -11.55
C GLU A 72 -14.04 -12.41 -11.39
N ALA A 73 -14.02 -11.08 -11.46
CA ALA A 73 -12.81 -10.28 -11.27
C ALA A 73 -12.24 -10.42 -9.85
N LEU A 74 -13.10 -10.34 -8.83
CA LEU A 74 -12.72 -10.53 -7.41
C LEU A 74 -12.23 -11.96 -7.15
N GLU A 75 -12.96 -12.99 -7.61
CA GLU A 75 -12.55 -14.39 -7.47
C GLU A 75 -11.19 -14.67 -8.14
N ASN A 76 -10.93 -14.06 -9.30
CA ASN A 76 -9.65 -14.21 -10.02
C ASN A 76 -8.49 -13.50 -9.30
N ALA A 77 -8.78 -12.40 -8.61
CA ALA A 77 -7.84 -11.73 -7.71
C ALA A 77 -7.63 -12.47 -6.38
N GLY A 78 -8.52 -13.40 -6.03
CA GLY A 78 -8.50 -14.12 -4.75
C GLY A 78 -9.22 -13.38 -3.61
N LEU A 79 -10.08 -12.43 -3.96
CA LEU A 79 -10.92 -11.63 -3.06
C LEU A 79 -12.31 -12.27 -2.94
N ASP A 80 -12.93 -12.19 -1.77
CA ASP A 80 -14.31 -12.65 -1.58
C ASP A 80 -15.28 -11.57 -2.09
N PRO A 81 -16.10 -11.85 -3.12
CA PRO A 81 -17.10 -10.91 -3.60
C PRO A 81 -18.15 -10.50 -2.57
N ASP A 82 -18.39 -11.32 -1.52
CA ASP A 82 -19.35 -11.02 -0.47
C ASP A 82 -18.82 -9.98 0.54
N ASP A 83 -17.50 -9.70 0.55
CA ASP A 83 -16.88 -8.71 1.44
C ASP A 83 -17.08 -7.26 0.92
N TYR A 84 -17.53 -7.09 -0.32
CA TYR A 84 -17.69 -5.79 -0.96
C TYR A 84 -19.16 -5.47 -1.25
N ASP A 85 -19.72 -4.49 -0.54
CA ASP A 85 -21.09 -4.02 -0.74
C ASP A 85 -21.09 -2.81 -1.70
N PHE A 86 -21.22 -3.10 -2.99
CA PHE A 86 -21.31 -2.06 -4.03
C PHE A 86 -22.79 -1.63 -4.19
N ASP A 87 -23.15 -0.52 -3.55
CA ASP A 87 -24.49 0.11 -3.54
C ASP A 87 -24.94 0.75 -4.87
#